data_AF-A0A8H3R8E2-F1
#
_entry.id   AF-A0A8H3R8E2-F1
#
_cell.length_a   1.000
_cell.length_b   1.000
_cell.length_c   1.000
_cell.angle_alpha   90.00
_cell.angle_beta   90.00
_cell.angle_gamma   90.00
#
_symmetry.space_group_name_H-M   'P 1'
#
loop_
_entity.id
_entity.type
_entity.pdbx_description
1 polymer ?
#
loop_
_entity_poly.entity_id
_entity_poly.type
_entity_poly.pdbx_seq_one_letter_code
_entity_poly.pdbx_strand_id
1 'polypeptide(L)' 'MLNSSKSNTGLLEWIPYDRFDDIVYIILQKADLVKSYKAIWTDGFITGKWDNTKQSWERKFQPVAVALKTQKTLH' A
#
# COMPACT_ATOMS: atom_id res chain seq x y z
N MET A 1 -2.58 3.52 -5.49
CA MET A 1 -1.17 3.18 -5.22
C MET A 1 -0.97 1.69 -5.40
N LEU A 2 0.24 1.25 -5.79
CA LEU A 2 0.56 -0.16 -6.03
C LEU A 2 1.21 -0.77 -4.79
N ASN A 3 0.62 -1.84 -4.25
CA ASN A 3 1.22 -2.63 -3.19
C ASN A 3 1.77 -3.95 -3.77
N SER A 4 3.01 -4.27 -3.42
CA SER A 4 3.65 -5.53 -3.72
C SER A 4 3.97 -6.21 -2.39
N SER A 5 3.12 -7.14 -1.97
CA SER A 5 3.38 -7.92 -0.77
C SER A 5 4.34 -9.08 -1.10
N LYS A 6 5.40 -9.26 -0.31
CA LYS A 6 6.17 -10.52 -0.30
C LYS A 6 5.33 -11.63 0.37
N SER A 7 4.22 -12.02 -0.25
CA SER A 7 3.61 -13.33 -0.03
C SER A 7 4.22 -14.30 -1.06
N ASN A 8 4.12 -15.61 -0.81
CA ASN A 8 4.55 -16.67 -1.75
C ASN A 8 3.86 -16.62 -3.14
N THR A 9 3.01 -15.64 -3.41
CA THR A 9 2.17 -15.53 -4.60
C THR A 9 2.48 -14.31 -5.49
N GLY A 10 3.34 -13.36 -5.07
CA GLY A 10 3.73 -12.22 -5.91
C GLY A 10 2.54 -11.37 -6.40
N LEU A 11 1.56 -11.12 -5.54
CA LEU A 11 0.36 -10.39 -5.89
C LEU A 11 0.63 -8.88 -5.97
N LEU A 12 0.11 -8.26 -7.03
CA LEU A 12 0.07 -6.82 -7.22
C LEU A 12 -1.34 -6.31 -6.92
N GLU A 13 -1.46 -5.40 -5.96
CA GLU A 13 -2.75 -4.86 -5.54
C GLU A 13 -2.84 -3.36 -5.83
N TRP A 14 -3.96 -2.96 -6.45
CA TRP A 14 -4.32 -1.56 -6.63
C TRP A 14 -5.15 -1.09 -5.44
N ILE A 15 -4.62 -0.14 -4.69
CA ILE A 15 -5.30 0.43 -3.51
C ILE A 15 -5.72 1.88 -3.81
N PRO A 16 -7.01 2.22 -3.70
CA PRO A 16 -7.50 3.59 -3.76
C PRO A 16 -6.84 4.50 -2.71
N TYR A 17 -6.63 5.79 -3.04
CA TYR A 17 -5.90 6.71 -2.16
C TYR A 17 -6.65 7.06 -0.87
N ASP A 18 -7.98 7.00 -0.89
CA ASP A 18 -8.88 7.23 0.24
C ASP A 18 -8.86 6.09 1.29
N ARG A 19 -8.10 5.02 1.05
CA ARG A 19 -7.89 3.92 2.02
C ARG A 19 -6.68 4.13 2.93
N PHE A 20 -6.08 5.31 2.87
CA PHE A 20 -4.92 5.66 3.66
C PHE A 20 -5.25 6.83 4.59
N ASP A 21 -5.07 6.60 5.89
CA ASP A 21 -5.21 7.60 6.95
C ASP A 21 -3.83 8.10 7.41
N ASP A 22 -3.83 9.21 8.16
CA ASP A 22 -2.64 9.79 8.80
C ASP A 22 -1.44 9.91 7.85
N ILE A 23 -1.70 10.42 6.64
CA ILE A 23 -0.67 10.58 5.61
C ILE A 23 0.26 11.74 6.00
N VAL A 24 1.48 11.40 6.42
CA VAL A 24 2.52 12.34 6.84
C VAL A 24 3.68 12.32 5.86
N TYR A 25 4.07 13.49 5.37
CA TYR A 25 5.23 13.65 4.50
C TYR A 25 6.54 13.36 5.25
N ILE A 26 7.42 12.56 4.64
CA ILE A 26 8.73 12.23 5.19
C ILE A 26 9.82 12.39 4.11
N ILE A 27 10.95 13.00 4.50
CA ILE A 27 12.14 13.10 3.65
C ILE A 27 13.10 11.99 4.07
N LEU A 28 13.19 10.92 3.28
CA LEU A 28 14.00 9.76 3.65
C LEU A 28 15.45 9.83 3.19
N GLN A 29 15.80 10.59 2.15
CA GLN A 29 17.18 10.71 1.67
C GLN A 29 17.51 12.13 1.18
N LYS A 30 18.57 12.71 1.74
CA LYS A 30 19.09 14.05 1.36
C LYS A 30 19.77 14.08 -0.03
N ALA A 31 20.19 12.93 -0.54
CA ALA A 31 20.95 12.85 -1.80
C ALA A 31 20.03 12.66 -3.03
N ASP A 32 18.96 11.89 -2.89
CA ASP A 32 17.97 11.66 -3.95
C ASP A 32 16.58 12.02 -3.42
N LEU A 33 16.00 13.11 -3.93
CA LEU A 33 14.69 13.68 -3.54
C LEU A 33 13.51 12.75 -3.87
N VAL A 34 13.51 11.55 -3.30
CA VAL A 34 12.35 10.66 -3.29
C VAL A 34 11.41 11.20 -2.22
N LYS A 35 10.35 11.88 -2.68
CA LYS A 35 9.23 12.25 -1.82
C LYS A 35 8.56 10.97 -1.34
N SER A 36 8.64 10.74 -0.04
CA SER A 36 8.02 9.60 0.62
C SER A 36 6.98 10.09 1.62
N TYR A 37 6.02 9.24 1.93
CA TYR A 37 5.01 9.50 2.95
C TYR A 37 4.89 8.28 3.84
N LYS A 38 4.63 8.49 5.12
CA LYS A 38 4.13 7.47 6.03
C LYS A 38 2.61 7.56 6.02
N ALA A 39 1.92 6.44 6.02
CA ALA A 39 0.46 6.40 6.13
C ALA A 39 0.01 5.16 6.91
N ILE A 40 -1.25 5.16 7.35
CA ILE A 40 -1.93 3.99 7.90
C ILE A 40 -2.85 3.42 6.83
N TRP A 41 -2.64 2.18 6.43
CA TRP A 41 -3.55 1.45 5.54
C TRP A 41 -4.60 0.71 6.37
N THR A 42 -5.86 1.10 6.27
CA THR A 42 -6.95 0.63 7.14
C THR A 42 -7.54 -0.72 6.74
N ASP A 43 -7.57 -1.03 5.44
CA ASP A 43 -8.12 -2.29 4.93
C ASP A 43 -7.24 -3.52 5.26
N GLY A 44 -5.96 -3.28 5.60
CA GLY A 44 -4.98 -4.33 5.85
C GLY A 44 -4.60 -5.16 4.62
N PHE A 45 -3.61 -6.03 4.77
CA PHE A 45 -3.04 -6.80 3.66
C PHE A 45 -3.81 -8.08 3.36
N ILE A 46 -3.76 -8.48 2.08
CA ILE A 46 -4.24 -9.78 1.61
C ILE A 46 -3.40 -10.88 2.25
N THR A 47 -4.05 -11.85 2.90
CA THR A 47 -3.39 -12.98 3.56
C THR A 47 -3.66 -14.31 2.89
N GLY A 48 -4.70 -14.38 2.06
CA GLY A 48 -5.19 -15.63 1.52
C GLY A 48 -5.64 -15.53 0.07
N LYS A 49 -6.60 -16.37 -0.27
CA LYS A 49 -7.11 -16.52 -1.63
C LYS A 49 -8.32 -15.64 -1.89
N TRP A 50 -8.73 -15.59 -3.15
CA TRP A 50 -9.99 -14.98 -3.54
C TRP A 50 -11.16 -15.85 -3.05
N ASP A 51 -12.08 -15.24 -2.32
CA ASP A 51 -13.34 -15.85 -1.91
C ASP A 51 -14.39 -15.60 -2.99
N ASN A 52 -14.74 -16.65 -3.75
CA ASN A 52 -15.76 -16.58 -4.81
C ASN A 52 -17.15 -16.24 -4.29
N THR A 53 -17.46 -16.53 -3.02
CA THR A 53 -18.78 -16.28 -2.44
C THR A 53 -18.94 -14.82 -2.05
N LYS A 54 -17.89 -14.22 -1.48
CA LYS A 54 -17.87 -12.80 -1.08
C LYS A 54 -17.40 -11.87 -2.20
N GLN A 55 -16.86 -12.43 -3.28
CA GLN A 55 -16.20 -11.70 -4.35
C GLN A 55 -15.14 -10.74 -3.80
N SER A 56 -14.29 -11.24 -2.89
CA SER A 56 -13.27 -10.45 -2.23
C SER A 56 -12.06 -11.30 -1.83
N TRP A 57 -10.88 -10.68 -1.72
CA TRP A 57 -9.70 -11.32 -1.16
C TRP A 57 -9.84 -11.53 0.35
N GLU A 58 -9.36 -12.68 0.84
CA GLU A 58 -9.15 -12.89 2.28
C GLU A 58 -8.08 -11.91 2.78
N ARG A 59 -8.47 -11.08 3.74
CA ARG A 59 -7.63 -10.04 4.34
C ARG A 59 -7.51 -10.19 5.83
N LYS A 60 -6.38 -9.72 6.36
CA LYS A 60 -6.25 -9.41 7.78
C LYS A 60 -6.56 -7.92 7.98
N PHE A 61 -7.80 -7.62 8.33
CA PHE A 61 -8.27 -6.27 8.63
C PHE A 61 -7.63 -5.73 9.91
N GLN A 62 -6.45 -5.16 9.77
CA GLN A 62 -5.74 -4.45 10.83
C GLN A 62 -5.07 -3.23 10.22
N PRO A 63 -5.13 -2.05 10.87
CA PRO A 63 -4.38 -0.88 10.44
C PRO A 63 -2.88 -1.20 10.38
N VAL A 64 -2.25 -0.97 9.22
CA VAL A 64 -0.82 -1.21 9.01
C VAL A 64 -0.13 0.08 8.60
N ALA A 65 0.97 0.41 9.28
CA ALA A 65 1.83 1.52 8.86
C ALA A 65 2.58 1.14 7.58
N VAL A 66 2.46 1.98 6.55
CA VAL A 66 3.07 1.78 5.23
C VAL A 66 3.89 3.00 4.80
N ALA A 67 4.86 2.77 3.92
CA ALA A 67 5.61 3.82 3.24
C ALA A 67 5.08 3.97 1.81
N LEU A 68 4.66 5.17 1.46
CA LEU A 68 4.21 5.53 0.12
C LEU A 68 5.35 6.22 -0.61
N LYS A 69 5.56 5.86 -1.88
CA LYS A 69 6.53 6.49 -2.77
C LYS A 69 5.82 7.01 -4.01
N THR A 70 6.00 8.28 -4.31
CA THR A 70 5.51 8.87 -5.56
C THR A 70 6.53 8.62 -6.66
N GLN A 71 6.08 8.19 -7.84
CA GLN A 71 6.92 8.23 -9.04
C GLN A 71 6.84 9.62 -9.66
N LYS A 72 7.97 10.18 -10.11
CA LYS A 72 7.95 11.36 -10.98
C LYS A 72 7.50 10.91 -12.35
N THR A 73 6.37 11.41 -12.82
CA THR A 73 6.02 11.33 -14.24
C THR A 73 6.75 12.47 -14.95
N LEU A 74 7.67 12.14 -15.84
CA LEU A 74 8.20 13.11 -16.80
C LEU A 74 7.13 13.26 -17.89
N HIS A 75 6.61 14.48 -18.06
CA HIS A 75 5.78 14.85 -19.20
C HIS A 75 6.67 15.40 -20.31
#